data_AF-A0A7J8D754-F1
#
_entry.id   AF-A0A7J8D754-F1
#
_cell.length_a   1.000
_cell.length_b   1.000
_cell.length_c   1.000
_cell.angle_alpha   90.00
_cell.angle_beta   90.00
_cell.angle_gamma   90.00
#
_symmetry.space_group_name_H-M   'P 1'
#
loop_
_entity.id
_entity.type
_entity.pdbx_description
1 polymer ?
#
loop_
_entity_poly.entity_id
_entity_poly.type
_entity_poly.pdbx_seq_one_letter_code
_entity_poly.pdbx_strand_id
1 'polypeptide(L)'
;MSVLMRLAPFVRGGGRLFGGLRLREAGGGGVRHAGGGVHIEPQYRQFPQLTRSQVLQAEFFSGTMWFWILWRLWHDSDAVLGHFAYPDPSQWTDEELGILPDDED
;
A
#
# COMPACT_ATOMS: atom_id res chain seq x y z
N MET A 1 14.77 -2.68 -38.48
CA MET A 1 14.50 -1.25 -38.20
C MET A 1 15.00 -0.96 -36.79
N SER A 2 16.26 -0.49 -36.66
CA SER A 2 16.90 -0.23 -35.36
C SER A 2 16.66 1.21 -34.93
N VAL A 3 15.99 1.39 -33.78
CA VAL A 3 15.82 2.67 -33.12
C VAL A 3 16.98 2.89 -32.15
N LEU A 4 17.91 3.76 -32.52
CA LEU A 4 19.01 4.25 -31.67
C LEU A 4 18.49 5.39 -30.79
N MET A 5 18.24 5.10 -29.52
CA MET A 5 17.84 6.07 -28.50
C MET A 5 19.09 6.83 -28.02
N ARG A 6 19.28 8.06 -28.49
CA ARG A 6 20.32 8.99 -28.01
C ARG A 6 19.88 9.60 -26.67
N LEU A 7 20.55 9.21 -25.59
CA LEU A 7 20.50 9.91 -24.29
C LEU A 7 21.46 11.11 -24.33
N ALA A 8 20.93 12.31 -24.08
CA ALA A 8 21.71 13.53 -23.87
C ALA A 8 21.95 13.73 -22.35
N PRO A 9 23.16 14.08 -21.89
CA PRO A 9 23.37 14.45 -20.50
C PRO A 9 23.13 15.95 -20.32
N PHE A 10 22.09 16.30 -19.56
CA PHE A 10 21.82 17.68 -19.14
C PHE A 10 22.46 17.90 -17.76
N VAL A 11 23.76 18.20 -17.73
CA VAL A 11 24.42 18.72 -16.52
C VAL A 11 24.64 20.22 -16.72
N ARG A 12 23.64 21.00 -16.31
CA ARG A 12 23.69 22.46 -16.22
C ARG A 12 23.62 22.82 -14.73
N GLY A 13 24.73 23.29 -14.16
CA GLY A 13 24.77 23.67 -12.75
C GLY A 13 26.11 24.21 -12.28
N GLY A 14 26.74 25.08 -13.09
CA GLY A 14 27.91 25.84 -12.64
C GLY A 14 27.50 27.06 -11.82
N GLY A 15 28.24 27.35 -10.76
CA GLY A 15 28.37 28.70 -10.18
C GLY A 15 27.52 29.00 -8.94
N ARG A 16 27.83 28.39 -7.80
CA ARG A 16 27.62 29.04 -6.49
C ARG A 16 28.80 29.99 -6.27
N LEU A 17 28.60 31.28 -6.52
CA LEU A 17 29.52 32.33 -6.13
C LEU A 17 28.78 33.40 -5.33
N PHE A 18 29.37 33.73 -4.18
CA PHE A 18 29.12 34.89 -3.31
C PHE A 18 27.91 34.84 -2.36
N GLY A 19 28.15 34.24 -1.19
CA GLY A 19 27.52 34.65 0.06
C GLY A 19 27.97 36.07 0.43
N GLY A 20 27.12 37.04 0.12
CA GLY A 20 27.23 38.42 0.58
C GLY A 20 26.43 38.62 1.86
N LEU A 21 27.13 38.78 2.98
CA LEU A 21 26.61 39.36 4.21
C LEU A 21 26.00 40.74 3.90
N ARG A 22 24.67 40.83 3.92
CA ARG A 22 23.97 42.11 4.10
C ARG A 22 23.18 42.05 5.40
N LEU A 23 23.74 42.71 6.41
CA LEU A 23 22.95 43.32 7.47
C LEU A 23 22.05 44.37 6.81
N ARG A 24 20.73 44.17 6.84
CA ARG A 24 19.78 45.24 6.56
C ARG A 24 18.40 44.99 7.16
N GLU A 25 18.00 45.99 7.92
CA GLU A 25 16.63 46.43 8.20
C GLU A 25 15.71 45.51 9.03
N ALA A 26 15.61 45.85 10.31
CA ALA A 26 14.38 45.77 11.06
C ALA A 26 13.29 46.55 10.29
N GLY A 27 12.30 45.84 9.75
CA GLY A 27 11.26 46.46 8.94
C GLY A 27 10.49 45.46 8.11
N GLY A 28 9.94 44.43 8.75
CA GLY A 28 9.08 43.47 8.07
C GLY A 28 8.19 42.81 9.09
N GLY A 29 7.02 43.40 9.34
CA GLY A 29 5.95 42.71 10.05
C GLY A 29 5.67 41.40 9.34
N GLY A 30 6.17 40.30 9.90
CA GLY A 30 5.94 38.97 9.36
C GLY A 30 4.44 38.76 9.30
N VAL A 31 3.89 38.71 8.07
CA VAL A 31 2.51 38.31 7.84
C VAL A 31 2.40 36.87 8.31
N ARG A 32 1.83 36.70 9.49
CA ARG A 32 1.58 35.38 10.07
C ARG A 32 0.39 34.83 9.30
N HIS A 33 0.61 33.93 8.36
CA HIS A 33 -0.46 33.18 7.70
C HIS A 33 -1.07 32.19 8.71
N ALA A 34 -1.83 32.71 9.69
CA ALA A 34 -2.58 31.90 10.62
C ALA A 34 -3.85 31.39 9.92
N GLY A 35 -3.77 30.18 9.37
CA GLY A 35 -4.94 29.29 9.23
C GLY A 35 -5.93 29.49 8.09
N GLY A 36 -5.61 30.23 7.01
CA GLY A 36 -6.63 30.59 6.00
C GLY A 36 -6.65 29.78 4.69
N GLY A 37 -5.59 29.06 4.31
CA GLY A 37 -5.36 28.73 2.89
C GLY A 37 -5.52 27.27 2.45
N VAL A 38 -5.60 26.30 3.38
CA VAL A 38 -5.51 24.86 3.06
C VAL A 38 -6.71 24.07 3.59
N HIS A 39 -7.62 24.70 4.34
CA HIS A 39 -8.76 24.02 4.94
C HIS A 39 -9.94 23.92 3.97
N ILE A 40 -10.55 22.73 3.93
CA ILE A 40 -11.83 22.48 3.28
C ILE A 40 -12.88 23.34 4.01
N GLU A 41 -13.60 24.18 3.27
CA GLU A 41 -14.63 25.04 3.86
C GLU A 41 -15.79 24.22 4.43
N PRO A 42 -16.28 24.55 5.64
CA PRO A 42 -17.44 23.88 6.21
C PRO A 42 -18.68 24.21 5.39
N GLN A 43 -19.42 23.18 5.00
CA GLN A 43 -20.62 23.29 4.19
C GLN A 43 -21.84 22.73 4.95
N TYR A 44 -22.97 23.43 4.90
CA TYR A 44 -24.18 23.06 5.63
C TYR A 44 -25.19 22.32 4.75
N ARG A 45 -25.66 21.14 5.20
CA ARG A 45 -26.66 20.26 4.53
C ARG A 45 -26.33 19.87 3.08
N GLN A 46 -25.08 20.04 2.64
CA GLN A 46 -24.60 19.66 1.33
C GLN A 46 -23.35 18.77 1.46
N PHE A 47 -23.02 18.05 0.39
CA PHE A 47 -21.86 17.13 0.40
C PHE A 47 -20.55 17.93 0.51
N PRO A 48 -19.63 17.57 1.43
CA PRO A 48 -18.41 18.33 1.67
C PRO A 48 -17.47 18.30 0.46
N GLN A 49 -16.62 19.32 0.32
CA GLN A 49 -15.60 19.31 -0.72
C GLN A 49 -14.49 18.32 -0.37
N LEU A 50 -14.28 17.32 -1.22
CA LEU A 50 -13.16 16.39 -1.09
C LEU A 50 -12.01 16.81 -2.00
N THR A 51 -10.78 16.71 -1.52
CA THR A 51 -9.63 16.93 -2.40
C THR A 51 -9.43 15.72 -3.31
N ARG A 52 -9.07 15.97 -4.57
CA ARG A 52 -8.80 14.89 -5.54
C ARG A 52 -7.68 13.96 -5.09
N SER A 53 -6.70 14.47 -4.35
CA SER A 53 -5.61 13.67 -3.80
C SER A 53 -6.10 12.70 -2.72
N GLN A 54 -7.04 13.10 -1.87
CA GLN A 54 -7.63 12.22 -0.85
C GLN A 54 -8.41 11.08 -1.48
N VAL A 55 -9.25 11.37 -2.49
CA VAL A 55 -9.98 10.32 -3.24
C VAL A 55 -9.00 9.32 -3.86
N LEU A 56 -7.99 9.83 -4.56
CA LEU A 56 -7.02 8.98 -5.27
C LEU A 56 -6.20 8.12 -4.31
N GLN A 57 -5.78 8.66 -3.17
CA GLN A 57 -5.07 7.91 -2.14
C GLN A 57 -5.97 6.83 -1.52
N ALA A 58 -7.23 7.15 -1.21
CA ALA A 58 -8.17 6.19 -0.67
C ALA A 58 -8.42 5.02 -1.64
N GLU A 59 -8.65 5.32 -2.92
CA GLU A 59 -8.80 4.32 -3.97
C GLU A 59 -7.54 3.48 -4.16
N PHE A 60 -6.35 4.11 -4.10
CA PHE A 60 -5.08 3.42 -4.22
C PHE A 60 -4.85 2.44 -3.07
N PHE A 61 -5.14 2.83 -1.83
CA PHE A 61 -5.02 1.93 -0.67
C PHE A 61 -6.05 0.81 -0.71
N SER A 62 -7.30 1.11 -1.09
CA SER A 62 -8.35 0.10 -1.27
C SER A 62 -7.96 -0.91 -2.35
N GLY A 63 -7.49 -0.44 -3.50
CA GLY A 63 -6.99 -1.29 -4.59
C GLY A 63 -5.78 -2.12 -4.17
N THR A 64 -4.83 -1.52 -3.44
CA THR A 64 -3.65 -2.22 -2.93
C THR A 64 -4.03 -3.31 -1.93
N MET A 65 -4.99 -3.05 -1.03
CA MET A 65 -5.50 -4.02 -0.08
C MET A 65 -6.10 -5.23 -0.79
N TRP A 66 -7.03 -5.00 -1.74
CA TRP A 66 -7.66 -6.09 -2.49
C TRP A 66 -6.70 -6.83 -3.40
N PHE A 67 -5.80 -6.10 -4.08
CA PHE A 67 -4.71 -6.71 -4.84
C PHE A 67 -3.87 -7.63 -3.96
N TRP A 68 -3.52 -7.19 -2.75
CA TRP A 68 -2.73 -8.00 -1.83
C TRP A 68 -3.47 -9.26 -1.36
N ILE A 69 -4.76 -9.16 -1.06
CA ILE A 69 -5.59 -10.32 -0.67
C ILE A 69 -5.63 -11.34 -1.81
N LEU A 70 -5.94 -10.90 -3.04
CA LEU A 70 -6.03 -11.80 -4.19
C LEU A 70 -4.68 -12.38 -4.59
N TRP A 71 -3.62 -11.55 -4.54
CA TRP A 71 -2.25 -11.98 -4.79
C TRP A 71 -1.82 -13.04 -3.76
N ARG A 72 -2.11 -12.82 -2.47
CA ARG A 72 -1.77 -13.77 -1.40
C ARG A 72 -2.60 -15.04 -1.49
N LEU A 73 -3.88 -14.93 -1.82
CA LEU A 73 -4.74 -16.11 -2.04
C LEU A 73 -4.23 -16.98 -3.19
N TRP A 74 -3.68 -16.37 -4.25
CA TRP A 74 -3.10 -17.11 -5.37
C TRP A 74 -1.73 -17.73 -5.03
N HIS A 75 -0.87 -17.00 -4.31
CA HIS A 75 0.48 -17.47 -3.99
C HIS A 75 0.60 -18.36 -2.76
N ASP A 76 -0.33 -18.24 -1.81
CA ASP A 76 -0.32 -18.90 -0.49
C ASP A 76 -1.73 -19.42 -0.18
N SER A 77 -2.28 -20.19 -1.13
CA SER A 77 -3.60 -20.82 -1.02
C SER A 77 -3.68 -21.83 0.13
N ASP A 78 -2.55 -22.42 0.48
CA ASP A 78 -2.45 -23.53 1.43
C ASP A 78 -2.68 -23.07 2.87
N ALA A 79 -2.39 -21.81 3.18
CA ALA A 79 -2.72 -21.20 4.47
C ALA A 79 -4.23 -21.06 4.71
N VAL A 80 -5.04 -20.99 3.65
CA VAL A 80 -6.50 -20.84 3.74
C VAL A 80 -7.22 -22.17 3.49
N LEU A 81 -6.73 -22.97 2.54
CA LEU A 81 -7.36 -24.24 2.14
C LEU A 81 -6.88 -25.45 2.96
N GLY A 82 -5.84 -25.27 3.78
CA GLY A 82 -5.23 -26.33 4.56
C GLY A 82 -3.99 -26.88 3.85
N HIS A 83 -2.88 -26.95 4.58
CA HIS A 83 -1.60 -27.44 4.03
C HIS A 83 -1.58 -28.96 3.84
N PHE A 84 -2.44 -29.67 4.56
CA PHE A 84 -2.49 -31.13 4.56
C PHE A 84 -3.92 -31.59 4.31
N ALA A 85 -4.07 -32.60 3.45
CA ALA A 85 -5.35 -33.26 3.27
C ALA A 85 -5.78 -33.91 4.59
N TYR A 86 -7.00 -33.63 5.03
CA TYR A 86 -7.55 -34.24 6.22
C TYR A 86 -7.81 -35.74 5.96
N PRO A 87 -7.17 -36.66 6.68
CA PRO A 87 -7.36 -38.10 6.46
C PRO A 87 -8.78 -38.49 6.90
N ASP A 88 -9.45 -39.31 6.08
CA ASP A 88 -10.74 -39.89 6.44
C ASP A 88 -10.51 -41.00 7.48
N PRO A 89 -11.04 -40.88 8.71
CA PRO A 89 -10.83 -41.87 9.77
C PRO A 89 -11.37 -43.26 9.44
N SER A 90 -12.34 -43.35 8.50
CA SER A 90 -12.95 -44.63 8.09
C SER A 90 -12.10 -45.44 7.11
N GLN A 91 -11.04 -44.85 6.56
CA GLN A 91 -10.09 -45.51 5.67
C GLN A 91 -8.92 -46.15 6.42
N TRP A 92 -8.83 -45.95 7.74
CA TRP A 92 -7.83 -46.64 8.55
C TRP A 92 -8.23 -48.11 8.73
N THR A 93 -7.28 -49.01 8.54
CA THR A 93 -7.53 -50.44 8.64
C THR A 93 -7.65 -50.85 10.10
N ASP A 94 -8.54 -51.81 10.39
CA ASP A 94 -8.72 -52.35 11.74
C ASP A 94 -7.42 -52.94 12.32
N GLU A 95 -6.52 -53.41 11.45
CA GLU A 95 -5.15 -53.85 11.80
C GLU A 95 -4.28 -52.70 12.35
N GLU A 96 -4.36 -51.49 11.80
CA GLU A 96 -3.65 -50.29 12.30
C GLU A 96 -4.30 -49.73 13.57
N LEU A 97 -5.61 -49.90 13.73
CA LEU A 97 -6.35 -49.49 14.93
C LEU A 97 -6.26 -50.51 16.06
N GLY A 98 -5.66 -51.69 15.82
CA GLY A 98 -5.56 -52.77 16.81
C GLY A 98 -6.92 -53.35 17.20
N ILE A 99 -7.92 -53.20 16.33
CA ILE A 99 -9.24 -53.81 16.50
C ILE A 99 -9.12 -55.23 15.99
N LEU A 100 -8.99 -56.18 16.91
CA LEU A 100 -9.01 -57.60 16.57
C LEU A 100 -10.41 -57.96 16.05
N PRO A 101 -10.52 -58.73 14.96
CA PRO A 101 -11.80 -59.31 14.58
C PRO A 101 -12.28 -60.20 15.73
N ASP A 102 -13.48 -59.91 16.23
CA ASP A 102 -14.12 -60.65 17.31
C ASP A 102 -14.73 -61.92 16.69
N ASP A 103 -13.88 -62.89 16.36
CA ASP A 103 -14.31 -64.20 15.87
C ASP A 103 -14.88 -65.02 17.04
N GLU A 104 -16.12 -64.74 17.45
CA GLU A 104 -16.96 -65.64 18.27
C GLU A 104 -17.98 -66.36 17.37
N ASP A 105 -17.73 -67.67 17.13
CA ASP A 105 -18.58 -68.78 16.64
C ASP A 105 -19.78 -68.52 15.70
#